data_AF-A0A2P5NRI6-F1
#
_entry.id   AF-A0A2P5NRI6-F1
#
_cell.length_a   1.000
_cell.length_b   1.000
_cell.length_c   1.000
_cell.angle_alpha   90.00
_cell.angle_beta   90.00
_cell.angle_gamma   90.00
#
_symmetry.space_group_name_H-M   'P 1'
#
loop_
_entity.id
_entity.type
_entity.pdbx_description
1 polymer ?
#
loop_
_entity_poly.entity_id
_entity_poly.type
_entity_poly.pdbx_seq_one_letter_code
_entity_poly.pdbx_strand_id
1 'polypeptide(L)'
;MTDAEFCLHRLQRAVASSHQLWRLEKSRLKQIEIDLAEVRDSERKAIELLGAARIAPELMERQLVMLACRSTELRAARAAQKARAMQFGRQAKLLETLVGQKEIALRRATSVAELRRLAGLPSVRAPQV
;
A
#
# COMPACT_ATOMS: atom_id res chain seq x y z
N MET A 1 11.46 17.06 -24.01
CA MET A 1 11.11 15.90 -23.16
C MET A 1 10.96 14.70 -24.09
N THR A 2 11.75 13.64 -23.92
CA THR A 2 11.71 12.44 -24.77
C THR A 2 10.58 11.49 -24.32
N ASP A 3 10.15 10.58 -25.20
CA ASP A 3 9.15 9.54 -24.84
C ASP A 3 9.59 8.72 -23.63
N ALA A 4 10.89 8.48 -23.49
CA ALA A 4 11.45 7.74 -22.37
C ALA A 4 11.36 8.51 -21.04
N GLU A 5 11.58 9.83 -21.05
CA GLU A 5 11.39 10.72 -19.90
C GLU A 5 9.91 10.83 -19.52
N PHE A 6 9.02 10.92 -20.52
CA PHE A 6 7.58 10.94 -20.29
C PHE A 6 7.09 9.65 -19.62
N CYS A 7 7.51 8.48 -20.11
CA CYS A 7 7.20 7.19 -19.49
C CYS A 7 7.72 7.10 -18.05
N LEU A 8 8.95 7.54 -17.80
CA LEU A 8 9.55 7.54 -16.46
C LEU A 8 8.73 8.40 -15.49
N HIS A 9 8.38 9.61 -15.91
CA HIS A 9 7.56 10.52 -15.11
C HIS A 9 6.15 9.95 -14.82
N ARG A 10 5.52 9.27 -15.78
CA ARG A 10 4.25 8.57 -15.54
C ARG A 10 4.37 7.44 -14.53
N LEU A 11 5.45 6.65 -14.60
CA LEU A 11 5.70 5.58 -13.64
C LEU A 11 5.93 6.15 -12.23
N GLN A 12 6.71 7.22 -12.09
CA GLN A 12 6.95 7.89 -10.81
C GLN A 12 5.64 8.41 -10.19
N ARG A 13 4.74 8.99 -10.98
CA ARG A 13 3.40 9.37 -10.51
C ARG A 13 2.59 8.16 -10.04
N ALA A 14 2.61 7.06 -10.79
CA ALA A 14 1.91 5.84 -10.41
C ALA A 14 2.44 5.23 -9.10
N VAL A 15 3.77 5.29 -8.87
CA VAL A 15 4.39 4.91 -7.59
C VAL A 15 3.83 5.76 -6.45
N ALA A 16 3.85 7.09 -6.60
CA ALA A 16 3.36 8.01 -5.58
C ALA A 16 1.89 7.75 -5.22
N SER A 17 1.02 7.58 -6.23
CA SER A 17 -0.39 7.25 -6.02
C SER A 17 -0.57 5.90 -5.32
N SER A 18 0.21 4.88 -5.69
CA SER A 18 0.14 3.55 -5.06
C SER A 18 0.57 3.59 -3.59
N HIS A 19 1.59 4.37 -3.25
CA HIS A 19 1.99 4.61 -1.86
C HIS A 19 0.91 5.33 -1.07
N GLN A 20 0.26 6.34 -1.64
CA GLN A 20 -0.82 7.06 -0.99
C GLN A 20 -1.99 6.10 -0.67
N LEU A 21 -2.40 5.28 -1.64
CA LEU A 21 -3.44 4.26 -1.43
C LEU A 21 -3.01 3.27 -0.35
N TRP A 22 -1.78 2.79 -0.38
CA TRP A 22 -1.29 1.87 0.65
C TRP A 22 -1.33 2.47 2.06
N ARG A 23 -0.94 3.73 2.23
CA ARG A 23 -1.02 4.45 3.52
C ARG A 23 -2.47 4.60 3.98
N LEU A 24 -3.38 4.98 3.09
CA LEU A 24 -4.80 5.09 3.39
C LEU A 24 -5.39 3.75 3.85
N GLU A 25 -5.06 2.67 3.13
CA GLU A 25 -5.56 1.35 3.49
C GLU A 25 -5.01 0.85 4.83
N LYS A 26 -3.76 1.21 5.16
CA LYS A 26 -3.16 0.96 6.48
C LYS A 26 -3.84 1.76 7.59
N SER A 27 -4.15 3.03 7.37
CA SER A 27 -4.86 3.85 8.36
C SER A 27 -6.27 3.32 8.62
N ARG A 28 -6.99 2.95 7.57
CA ARG A 28 -8.30 2.29 7.69
C ARG A 28 -8.23 0.97 8.46
N LEU A 29 -7.19 0.16 8.21
CA LEU A 29 -6.98 -1.08 8.96
C LEU A 29 -6.82 -0.81 10.45
N LYS A 30 -6.03 0.20 10.83
CA LYS A 30 -5.87 0.62 12.23
C LYS A 30 -7.20 1.04 12.85
N GLN A 31 -8.04 1.79 12.13
CA GLN A 31 -9.35 2.18 12.62
C GLN A 31 -10.23 0.96 12.91
N ILE A 32 -10.29 -0.01 11.99
CA ILE A 32 -11.05 -1.25 12.21
C ILE A 32 -10.52 -2.03 13.43
N GLU A 33 -9.21 -2.00 13.68
CA GLU A 33 -8.62 -2.64 14.86
C GLU A 33 -8.98 -1.92 16.17
N ILE A 34 -9.13 -0.60 16.15
CA ILE A 34 -9.65 0.20 17.27
C ILE A 34 -11.12 -0.17 17.52
N ASP A 35 -11.96 -0.13 16.48
CA ASP A 35 -13.39 -0.46 16.58
C ASP A 35 -13.60 -1.89 17.12
N LEU A 36 -12.75 -2.85 16.74
CA LEU A 36 -12.77 -4.21 17.28
C LEU A 36 -12.43 -4.27 18.77
N ALA A 37 -11.49 -3.45 19.22
CA ALA A 37 -11.14 -3.37 20.64
C ALA A 37 -12.31 -2.77 21.44
N GLU A 38 -12.94 -1.71 20.93
CA GLU A 38 -14.11 -1.09 21.55
C GLU A 38 -15.31 -2.04 21.66
N VAL A 39 -15.56 -2.84 20.62
CA VAL A 39 -16.61 -3.88 20.65
C VAL A 39 -16.29 -4.93 21.72
N ARG A 40 -15.04 -5.41 21.81
CA ARG A 40 -14.63 -6.38 22.84
C ARG A 40 -14.77 -5.83 24.26
N ASP A 41 -14.41 -4.56 24.46
CA ASP A 41 -14.56 -3.91 25.76
C ASP A 41 -16.04 -3.74 26.13
N SER A 42 -16.89 -3.46 25.14
CA SER A 42 -18.35 -3.39 25.32
C SER A 42 -18.95 -4.77 25.61
N GLU A 43 -18.49 -5.83 24.94
CA GLU A 43 -18.88 -7.23 25.21
C GLU A 43 -18.52 -7.61 26.66
N ARG A 44 -17.31 -7.24 27.11
CA ARG A 44 -16.87 -7.51 28.48
C ARG A 44 -17.74 -6.79 29.51
N LYS A 45 -17.99 -5.49 29.32
CA LYS A 45 -18.85 -4.69 30.22
C LYS A 45 -20.28 -5.24 30.28
N ALA A 46 -20.82 -5.67 29.14
CA ALA A 46 -22.13 -6.31 29.06
C ALA A 46 -22.18 -7.60 29.90
N ILE A 47 -21.17 -8.47 29.78
CA ILE A 47 -21.05 -9.70 30.58
C ILE A 47 -20.90 -9.39 32.08
N GLU A 48 -20.09 -8.41 32.46
CA GLU A 48 -19.92 -8.00 33.85
C GLU A 48 -21.23 -7.50 34.47
N LEU A 49 -22.00 -6.71 33.73
CA LEU A 49 -23.31 -6.22 34.18
C LEU A 49 -24.35 -7.34 34.33
N LEU A 50 -24.28 -8.35 33.45
CA LEU A 50 -25.10 -9.56 33.55
C LEU A 50 -24.76 -10.36 34.81
N GLY A 51 -23.47 -10.63 35.04
CA GLY A 51 -22.99 -11.39 36.20
C GLY A 51 -23.28 -10.71 37.54
N ALA A 52 -23.34 -9.37 37.55
CA ALA A 52 -23.73 -8.59 38.72
C ALA A 52 -25.26 -8.50 38.94
N ALA A 53 -26.08 -9.13 38.10
CA ALA A 53 -27.54 -9.04 38.11
C ALA A 53 -28.08 -7.59 38.09
N ARG A 54 -27.33 -6.67 37.48
CA ARG A 54 -27.67 -5.23 37.45
C ARG A 54 -28.63 -4.85 36.34
N ILE A 55 -28.88 -5.76 35.38
CA ILE A 55 -29.69 -5.52 34.19
C ILE A 55 -30.54 -6.77 33.91
N ALA A 56 -31.73 -6.56 33.35
CA ALA A 56 -32.60 -7.63 32.87
C ALA A 56 -31.88 -8.53 31.83
N PRO A 57 -31.81 -9.85 32.05
CA PRO A 57 -31.06 -10.76 31.18
C PRO A 57 -31.43 -10.66 29.70
N GLU A 58 -32.71 -10.45 29.37
CA GLU A 58 -33.22 -10.40 28.00
C GLU A 58 -32.73 -9.16 27.24
N LEU A 59 -32.61 -8.02 27.94
CA LEU A 59 -32.06 -6.79 27.37
C LEU A 59 -30.56 -6.96 27.09
N MET A 60 -29.87 -7.65 28.00
CA MET A 60 -28.44 -7.91 27.86
C MET A 60 -28.13 -8.91 26.75
N GLU A 61 -28.95 -9.96 26.61
CA GLU A 61 -28.83 -10.94 25.54
C GLU A 61 -28.92 -10.27 24.16
N ARG A 62 -29.90 -9.39 23.96
CA ARG A 62 -30.01 -8.60 22.72
C ARG A 62 -28.77 -7.75 22.46
N GLN A 63 -28.23 -7.10 23.49
CA GLN A 63 -27.01 -6.31 23.37
C GLN A 63 -25.80 -7.16 22.99
N LEU A 64 -25.63 -8.33 23.61
CA LEU A 64 -24.54 -9.26 23.28
C LEU A 64 -24.66 -9.80 21.86
N VAL A 65 -25.88 -10.12 21.39
CA VAL A 65 -26.12 -10.53 20.00
C VAL A 65 -25.71 -9.43 19.03
N MET A 66 -26.13 -8.17 19.26
CA MET A 66 -25.73 -7.05 18.40
C MET A 66 -24.21 -6.84 18.37
N LEU A 67 -23.55 -6.92 19.53
CA LEU A 67 -22.10 -6.81 19.62
C LEU A 67 -21.39 -7.94 18.88
N ALA A 68 -21.88 -9.18 19.00
CA ALA A 68 -21.33 -10.33 18.29
C ALA A 68 -21.48 -10.21 16.76
N CYS A 69 -22.64 -9.74 16.29
CA CYS A 69 -22.85 -9.42 14.86
C CYS A 69 -21.85 -8.37 14.40
N ARG A 70 -21.73 -7.26 15.13
CA ARG A 70 -20.79 -6.18 14.80
C ARG A 70 -19.33 -6.65 14.81
N SER A 71 -18.95 -7.47 15.78
CA SER A 71 -17.62 -8.09 15.90
C SER A 71 -17.30 -8.94 14.66
N THR A 72 -18.29 -9.68 14.15
CA THR A 72 -18.14 -10.52 12.95
C THR A 72 -17.98 -9.67 11.69
N GLU A 73 -18.80 -8.63 11.51
CA GLU A 73 -18.68 -7.68 10.41
C GLU A 73 -17.29 -7.00 10.39
N LEU A 74 -16.83 -6.52 11.53
CA LEU A 74 -15.54 -5.86 11.65
C LEU A 74 -14.37 -6.81 11.38
N ARG A 75 -14.46 -8.09 11.77
CA ARG A 75 -13.45 -9.11 11.43
C ARG A 75 -13.39 -9.37 9.93
N ALA A 76 -14.54 -9.46 9.27
CA ALA A 76 -14.61 -9.60 7.81
C ALA A 76 -14.03 -8.35 7.11
N ALA A 77 -14.41 -7.16 7.56
CA ALA A 77 -13.87 -5.89 7.07
C ALA A 77 -12.35 -5.81 7.26
N ARG A 78 -11.83 -6.24 8.42
CA ARG A 78 -10.39 -6.31 8.72
C ARG A 78 -9.65 -7.21 7.73
N ALA A 79 -10.20 -8.40 7.44
CA ALA A 79 -9.59 -9.33 6.50
C ALA A 79 -9.51 -8.74 5.08
N ALA A 80 -10.61 -8.17 4.60
CA ALA A 80 -10.66 -7.49 3.30
C ALA A 80 -9.69 -6.30 3.24
N GLN A 81 -9.66 -5.49 4.30
CA GLN A 81 -8.80 -4.32 4.41
C GLN A 81 -7.31 -4.68 4.41
N LYS A 82 -6.94 -5.76 5.12
CA LYS A 82 -5.57 -6.29 5.12
C LYS A 82 -5.16 -6.78 3.73
N ALA A 83 -6.06 -7.47 3.01
CA ALA A 83 -5.80 -7.92 1.64
C ALA A 83 -5.55 -6.74 0.69
N ARG A 84 -6.39 -5.69 0.75
CA ARG A 84 -6.19 -4.46 -0.04
C ARG A 84 -4.87 -3.78 0.27
N ALA A 85 -4.53 -3.61 1.55
CA ALA A 85 -3.25 -3.02 1.95
C ALA A 85 -2.05 -3.82 1.43
N MET A 86 -2.11 -5.15 1.44
CA MET A 86 -1.07 -6.00 0.85
C MET A 86 -0.98 -5.85 -0.67
N GLN A 87 -2.10 -5.79 -1.37
CA GLN A 87 -2.14 -5.60 -2.82
C GLN A 87 -1.48 -4.28 -3.24
N PHE A 88 -1.88 -3.16 -2.64
CA PHE A 88 -1.28 -1.85 -2.97
C PHE A 88 0.20 -1.76 -2.57
N GLY A 89 0.60 -2.39 -1.46
CA GLY A 89 2.01 -2.48 -1.08
C GLY A 89 2.86 -3.26 -2.10
N ARG A 90 2.35 -4.39 -2.61
CA ARG A 90 3.02 -5.15 -3.68
C ARG A 90 3.09 -4.36 -4.99
N GLN A 91 2.00 -3.68 -5.35
CA GLN A 91 1.94 -2.84 -6.54
C GLN A 91 2.96 -1.69 -6.47
N ALA A 92 3.06 -0.99 -5.33
CA ALA A 92 4.03 0.07 -5.14
C ALA A 92 5.47 -0.43 -5.35
N LYS A 93 5.83 -1.58 -4.75
CA LYS A 93 7.16 -2.18 -4.89
C LYS A 93 7.49 -2.60 -6.34
N LEU A 94 6.50 -3.13 -7.05
CA LEU A 94 6.66 -3.48 -8.47
C LEU A 94 6.92 -2.23 -9.31
N LEU A 95 6.16 -1.17 -9.09
CA LEU A 95 6.32 0.10 -9.81
C LEU A 95 7.67 0.76 -9.50
N GLU A 96 8.15 0.72 -8.26
CA GLU A 96 9.50 1.19 -7.90
C GLU A 96 10.58 0.43 -8.68
N THR A 97 10.43 -0.89 -8.80
CA THR A 97 11.36 -1.73 -9.57
C THR A 97 11.37 -1.31 -11.05
N LEU A 98 10.19 -1.08 -11.63
CA LEU A 98 10.05 -0.62 -13.01
C LEU A 98 10.64 0.77 -13.24
N VAL A 99 10.47 1.70 -12.28
CA VAL A 99 11.11 3.02 -12.32
C VAL A 99 12.63 2.86 -12.36
N GLY A 100 13.22 2.08 -11.45
CA GLY A 100 14.67 1.86 -11.42
C GLY A 100 15.21 1.22 -12.71
N GLN A 101 14.50 0.23 -13.26
CA GLN A 101 14.87 -0.37 -14.55
C GLN A 101 14.82 0.65 -15.70
N LYS A 102 13.80 1.51 -15.73
CA LYS A 102 13.66 2.55 -16.76
C LYS A 102 14.75 3.61 -16.66
N GLU A 103 15.13 4.03 -15.45
CA GLU A 103 16.24 4.96 -15.23
C GLU A 103 17.59 4.38 -15.68
N ILE A 104 17.84 3.09 -15.41
CA ILE A 104 19.04 2.41 -15.90
C ILE A 104 19.04 2.38 -17.44
N ALA A 105 17.91 2.02 -18.06
CA ALA A 105 17.80 1.98 -19.51
C ALA A 105 18.02 3.37 -20.15
N LEU A 106 17.46 4.42 -19.55
CA LEU A 106 17.65 5.79 -20.01
C LEU A 106 19.13 6.21 -19.92
N ARG A 107 19.79 5.97 -18.78
CA ARG A 107 21.22 6.24 -18.60
C ARG A 107 22.07 5.54 -19.66
N ARG A 108 21.81 4.25 -19.91
CA ARG A 108 22.51 3.49 -20.96
C ARG A 108 22.29 4.07 -22.35
N ALA A 109 21.06 4.46 -22.68
CA ALA A 109 20.75 5.07 -23.97
C ALA A 109 21.50 6.41 -24.17
N THR A 110 21.55 7.25 -23.13
CA THR A 110 22.31 8.51 -23.14
C THR A 110 23.80 8.25 -23.31
N SER A 111 24.39 7.30 -22.57
CA SER A 111 25.81 6.95 -22.71
C SER A 111 26.14 6.43 -24.12
N VAL A 112 25.28 5.59 -24.71
CA VAL A 112 25.48 5.10 -26.09
C VAL A 112 25.39 6.24 -27.11
N ALA A 113 24.44 7.17 -26.93
CA ALA A 113 24.33 8.35 -27.80
C ALA A 113 25.58 9.24 -27.71
N GLU A 114 26.12 9.41 -26.50
CA GLU A 114 27.35 10.16 -26.27
C GLU A 114 28.59 9.48 -26.88
N LEU A 115 28.72 8.16 -26.73
CA LEU A 115 29.79 7.39 -27.38
C LEU A 115 29.73 7.51 -28.91
N ARG A 116 28.54 7.46 -29.51
CA ARG A 116 28.37 7.70 -30.96
C ARG A 116 28.78 9.11 -31.36
N ARG A 117 28.43 10.11 -30.54
CA ARG A 117 28.84 11.51 -30.76
C ARG A 117 30.36 11.65 -30.73
N LEU A 118 31.02 11.03 -29.76
CA LEU A 118 32.49 11.04 -29.62
C LEU A 118 33.19 10.27 -30.75
N ALA A 119 32.63 9.13 -31.19
CA ALA A 119 33.14 8.34 -32.30
C ALA A 119 32.93 9.01 -33.67
N GLY A 120 32.02 10.00 -33.76
CA GLY A 120 31.80 10.85 -34.94
C GLY A 120 32.75 12.06 -35.05
N LEU A 121 33.67 12.25 -34.09
CA LEU A 121 34.85 13.10 -34.29
C LEU A 121 35.83 12.36 -35.20
N PRO A 122 36.52 13.04 -36.14
CA PRO A 122 37.47 12.38 -37.03
C PRO A 122 38.47 11.60 -36.19
N SER A 123 38.57 10.30 -36.46
CA SER A 123 39.57 9.40 -35.89
C SER A 123 40.91 10.12 -35.84
N VAL A 124 41.36 10.47 -34.63
CA VAL A 124 42.79 10.65 -34.39
C VAL A 124 43.36 9.26 -34.63
N ARG A 125 43.96 9.04 -35.81
CA ARG A 125 44.71 7.83 -36.09
C ARG A 125 45.68 7.65 -34.93
N ALA A 126 45.58 6.53 -34.22
CA ALA A 126 46.67 6.08 -33.39
C ALA A 126 47.92 6.00 -34.30
N PRO A 127 49.07 6.55 -33.88
CA PRO A 127 50.29 6.48 -34.67
C PRO A 127 50.61 5.00 -34.90
N GLN A 128 50.78 4.64 -36.16
CA GLN A 128 51.23 3.31 -36.54
C GLN A 128 52.66 3.16 -36.02
N VAL A 129 52.85 2.19 -35.13
CA VAL A 129 54.16 1.62 -34.80
C VAL A 129 54.27 0.32 -35.58
#